data_AF-A0A9X1NQF3-F1
#
_entry.id   AF-A0A9X1NQF3-F1
#
_cell.length_a   1.000
_cell.length_b   1.000
_cell.length_c   1.000
_cell.angle_alpha   90.00
_cell.angle_beta   90.00
_cell.angle_gamma   90.00
#
_symmetry.space_group_name_H-M   'P 1'
#
loop_
_entity.id
_entity.type
_entity.pdbx_description
1 polymer ?
#
loop_
_entity_poly.entity_id
_entity_poly.type
_entity_poly.pdbx_seq_one_letter_code
_entity_poly.pdbx_strand_id
1 'polypeptide(L)'
;PDKICDQISDAVLDALLEQDPSSRVAVETMVTTGLVHVAGEVTTKSYVDIPSIVRKTILDIGYDSSTKGFDGNSCGVEVSIGAQSPDIAQGVDTAYEARVEAGADPLDLQGAGDQGLMFGYANDDTPELLPLPIWLAHRLA
;
A
#
# COMPACT_ATOMS: atom_id res chain seq x y z
N PRO A 1 6.32 -15.19 -0.54
CA PRO A 1 4.90 -14.90 -0.86
C PRO A 1 4.50 -13.54 -0.29
N ASP A 2 4.88 -13.22 0.95
CA ASP A 2 4.54 -11.96 1.61
C ASP A 2 5.00 -10.73 0.81
N LYS A 3 6.23 -10.72 0.29
CA LYS A 3 6.72 -9.63 -0.59
C LYS A 3 5.99 -9.52 -1.93
N ILE A 4 5.23 -10.54 -2.34
CA ILE A 4 4.32 -10.47 -3.50
C ILE A 4 3.06 -9.71 -3.10
N CYS A 5 2.52 -9.97 -1.90
CA CYS A 5 1.39 -9.21 -1.36
C CYS A 5 1.72 -7.73 -1.25
N ASP A 6 2.89 -7.39 -0.67
CA ASP A 6 3.36 -6.00 -0.56
C ASP A 6 3.40 -5.31 -1.93
N GLN A 7 4.04 -5.95 -2.93
CA GLN A 7 4.13 -5.40 -4.29
C GLN A 7 2.79 -5.26 -5.00
N ILE A 8 1.83 -6.14 -4.75
CA ILE A 8 0.49 -6.03 -5.33
C ILE A 8 -0.26 -4.86 -4.68
N SER A 9 -0.24 -4.76 -3.36
CA SER A 9 -0.87 -3.65 -2.63
C SER A 9 -0.29 -2.30 -3.07
N ASP A 10 1.03 -2.19 -3.17
CA ASP A 10 1.71 -0.97 -3.64
C ASP A 10 1.42 -0.69 -5.13
N ALA A 11 1.33 -1.71 -5.99
CA ALA A 11 0.99 -1.50 -7.40
C ALA A 11 -0.45 -0.96 -7.59
N VAL A 12 -1.38 -1.37 -6.72
CA VAL A 12 -2.74 -0.80 -6.71
C VAL A 12 -2.72 0.65 -6.21
N LEU A 13 -1.96 0.94 -5.15
CA LEU A 13 -1.73 2.30 -4.65
C LEU A 13 -1.16 3.20 -5.75
N ASP A 14 -0.09 2.78 -6.41
CA ASP A 14 0.58 3.54 -7.47
C ASP A 14 -0.36 3.85 -8.63
N ALA A 15 -1.10 2.85 -9.11
CA ALA A 15 -2.03 3.03 -10.23
C ALA A 15 -3.18 4.00 -9.91
N LEU A 16 -3.62 4.04 -8.64
CA LEU A 16 -4.63 4.99 -8.16
C LEU A 16 -4.04 6.40 -8.01
N LEU A 17 -2.85 6.54 -7.42
CA LEU A 17 -2.17 7.82 -7.24
C LEU A 17 -1.73 8.46 -8.56
N GLU A 18 -1.37 7.64 -9.56
CA GLU A 18 -1.03 8.13 -10.91
C GLU A 18 -2.21 8.86 -11.57
N GLN A 19 -3.43 8.38 -11.35
CA GLN A 19 -4.65 8.96 -11.94
C GLN A 19 -5.30 10.02 -11.05
N ASP A 20 -5.28 9.82 -9.74
CA ASP A 20 -5.83 10.71 -8.73
C ASP A 20 -4.86 10.82 -7.54
N PRO A 21 -3.99 11.85 -7.51
CA PRO A 21 -3.04 12.07 -6.42
C PRO A 21 -3.69 12.31 -5.05
N SER A 22 -5.00 12.55 -4.99
CA SER A 22 -5.76 12.68 -3.75
C SER A 22 -6.39 11.37 -3.27
N SER A 23 -6.12 10.25 -3.94
CA SER A 23 -6.63 8.93 -3.56
C SER A 23 -6.18 8.56 -2.15
N ARG A 24 -7.11 7.99 -1.38
CA ARG A 24 -6.84 7.34 -0.10
C ARG A 24 -6.99 5.84 -0.29
N VAL A 25 -5.94 5.10 0.00
CA VAL A 25 -5.83 3.69 -0.34
C VAL A 25 -5.31 2.95 0.89
N ALA A 26 -6.12 2.04 1.39
CA ALA A 26 -5.74 1.06 2.41
C ALA A 26 -6.12 -0.30 1.87
N VAL A 27 -5.23 -0.90 1.07
CA VAL A 27 -5.48 -2.17 0.37
C VAL A 27 -4.52 -3.23 0.88
N GLU A 28 -5.11 -4.34 1.28
CA GLU A 28 -4.44 -5.53 1.79
C GLU A 28 -4.51 -6.64 0.75
N THR A 29 -3.40 -7.37 0.61
CA THR A 29 -3.31 -8.50 -0.31
C THR A 29 -3.02 -9.79 0.45
N MET A 30 -3.85 -10.79 0.23
CA MET A 30 -3.61 -12.17 0.67
C MET A 30 -3.36 -13.05 -0.55
N VAL A 31 -2.27 -13.81 -0.53
CA VAL A 31 -1.93 -14.77 -1.58
C VAL A 31 -1.91 -16.18 -1.00
N THR A 32 -2.54 -17.11 -1.71
CA THR A 32 -2.49 -18.54 -1.43
C THR A 32 -2.46 -19.33 -2.75
N THR A 33 -2.44 -20.67 -2.67
CA THR A 33 -2.34 -21.54 -3.85
C THR A 33 -3.42 -21.23 -4.87
N GLY A 34 -3.02 -20.65 -6.00
CA GLY A 34 -3.91 -20.34 -7.12
C GLY A 34 -4.87 -19.17 -6.90
N LEU A 35 -4.73 -18.39 -5.83
CA LEU A 35 -5.64 -17.28 -5.51
C LEU A 35 -4.88 -16.06 -4.98
N VAL A 36 -5.29 -14.89 -5.47
CA VAL A 36 -5.01 -13.58 -4.86
C VAL A 36 -6.33 -12.97 -4.42
N HIS A 37 -6.39 -12.53 -3.17
CA HIS A 37 -7.51 -11.75 -2.64
C HIS A 37 -7.02 -10.36 -2.27
N VAL A 38 -7.58 -9.35 -2.95
CA VAL A 38 -7.33 -7.94 -2.69
C VAL A 38 -8.54 -7.37 -1.93
N ALA A 39 -8.32 -6.85 -0.73
CA ALA A 39 -9.38 -6.33 0.13
C ALA A 39 -8.98 -4.99 0.76
N GLY A 40 -9.96 -4.24 1.27
CA GLY A 40 -9.69 -3.00 2.02
C GLY A 40 -10.58 -1.85 1.59
N GLU A 41 -10.07 -0.64 1.72
CA GLU A 41 -10.82 0.60 1.57
C GLU A 41 -10.12 1.56 0.60
N VAL A 42 -10.87 2.06 -0.36
CA VAL A 42 -10.37 3.05 -1.33
C VAL A 42 -11.36 4.20 -1.46
N THR A 43 -10.84 5.43 -1.37
CA THR A 43 -11.55 6.65 -1.77
C THR A 43 -10.76 7.31 -2.89
N THR A 44 -11.32 7.34 -4.10
CA THR A 44 -10.68 7.89 -5.31
C THR A 44 -11.74 8.38 -6.28
N LYS A 45 -11.38 9.28 -7.20
CA LYS A 45 -12.19 9.64 -8.37
C LYS A 45 -11.84 8.83 -9.62
N SER A 46 -10.79 8.03 -9.54
CA SER A 46 -10.26 7.24 -10.66
C SER A 46 -10.83 5.82 -10.69
N TYR A 47 -10.47 5.08 -11.74
CA TYR A 47 -10.75 3.65 -11.84
C TYR A 47 -9.47 2.92 -12.24
N VAL A 48 -9.22 1.80 -11.58
CA VAL A 48 -8.11 0.89 -11.92
C VAL A 48 -8.63 -0.54 -12.07
N ASP A 49 -8.12 -1.25 -13.07
CA ASP A 49 -8.42 -2.66 -13.26
C ASP A 49 -7.48 -3.52 -12.40
N ILE A 50 -7.91 -3.76 -11.15
CA ILE A 50 -7.14 -4.49 -10.13
C ILE A 50 -6.74 -5.89 -10.59
N PRO A 51 -7.63 -6.73 -11.17
CA PRO A 51 -7.24 -8.01 -11.73
C PRO A 51 -6.07 -7.93 -12.72
N SER A 52 -6.07 -6.95 -13.62
CA SER A 52 -4.97 -6.78 -14.57
C SER A 52 -3.67 -6.35 -13.89
N ILE A 53 -3.74 -5.45 -12.91
CA ILE A 53 -2.57 -5.02 -12.11
C ILE A 53 -1.97 -6.22 -11.37
N VAL A 54 -2.80 -6.97 -10.63
CA VAL A 54 -2.39 -8.17 -9.89
C VAL A 54 -1.65 -9.14 -10.79
N ARG A 55 -2.24 -9.50 -11.94
CA ARG A 55 -1.62 -10.44 -12.89
C ARG A 55 -0.30 -9.93 -13.42
N LYS A 56 -0.26 -8.66 -13.83
CA LYS A 56 0.97 -8.04 -14.34
C LYS A 56 2.08 -8.07 -13.28
N THR A 57 1.79 -7.65 -12.05
CA THR A 57 2.76 -7.67 -10.94
C THR A 57 3.31 -9.09 -10.70
N ILE A 58 2.46 -10.11 -10.70
CA ILE A 58 2.88 -11.51 -10.53
C ILE A 58 3.79 -11.98 -11.68
N LEU A 59 3.47 -11.60 -12.91
CA LEU A 59 4.27 -11.92 -14.09
C LEU A 59 5.62 -11.20 -14.09
N ASP A 60 5.65 -9.93 -13.69
CA ASP A 60 6.86 -9.12 -13.60
C ASP A 60 7.82 -9.65 -12.51
N ILE A 61 7.29 -10.23 -11.43
CA ILE A 61 8.07 -10.97 -10.42
C ILE A 61 8.63 -12.29 -10.99
N GLY A 62 8.03 -12.84 -12.04
CA GLY A 62 8.49 -14.05 -12.74
C GLY A 62 7.64 -15.31 -12.50
N TYR A 63 6.46 -15.20 -11.87
CA TYR A 63 5.52 -16.32 -11.74
C TYR A 63 4.61 -16.42 -12.98
N ASP A 64 5.18 -16.94 -14.07
CA ASP A 64 4.58 -17.02 -15.40
C ASP A 64 4.11 -18.42 -15.81
N SER A 65 4.24 -19.41 -14.91
CA SER A 65 3.96 -20.81 -15.20
C SER A 65 3.59 -21.56 -13.94
N SER A 66 2.53 -22.36 -14.02
CA SER A 66 2.08 -23.23 -12.92
C SER A 66 3.16 -24.22 -12.45
N THR A 67 4.18 -24.49 -13.26
CA THR A 67 5.35 -25.30 -12.87
C THR A 67 6.19 -24.67 -11.76
N LYS A 68 6.11 -23.34 -11.59
CA LYS A 68 6.74 -22.57 -10.51
C LYS A 68 5.93 -22.57 -9.21
N GLY A 69 4.79 -23.29 -9.18
CA GLY A 69 3.87 -23.36 -8.05
C GLY A 69 2.87 -22.20 -7.96
N PHE A 70 3.02 -21.18 -8.80
CA PHE A 70 2.11 -20.03 -8.91
C PHE A 70 2.24 -19.39 -10.30
N ASP A 71 1.16 -18.80 -10.82
CA ASP A 71 1.08 -18.38 -12.21
C ASP A 71 0.09 -17.22 -12.39
N GLY A 72 0.61 -16.04 -12.75
CA GLY A 72 -0.19 -14.84 -12.99
C GLY A 72 -1.18 -14.98 -14.15
N ASN A 73 -0.97 -15.92 -15.08
CA ASN A 73 -1.89 -16.16 -16.18
C ASN A 73 -3.14 -16.97 -15.77
N SER A 74 -3.04 -17.76 -14.69
CA SER A 74 -4.08 -18.73 -14.34
C SER A 74 -4.61 -18.59 -12.91
N CYS A 75 -3.97 -17.81 -12.04
CA CYS A 75 -4.48 -17.58 -10.68
C CYS A 75 -5.85 -16.90 -10.69
N GLY A 76 -6.70 -17.23 -9.71
CA GLY A 76 -7.90 -16.46 -9.40
C GLY A 76 -7.54 -15.11 -8.79
N VAL A 77 -8.37 -14.09 -9.06
CA VAL A 77 -8.26 -12.78 -8.41
C VAL A 77 -9.63 -12.40 -7.86
N GLU A 78 -9.72 -12.27 -6.55
CA GLU A 78 -10.90 -11.80 -5.84
C GLU A 78 -10.66 -10.37 -5.35
N VAL A 79 -11.68 -9.51 -5.49
CA VAL A 79 -11.62 -8.11 -5.09
C VAL A 79 -12.76 -7.82 -4.13
N SER A 80 -12.42 -7.32 -2.94
CA SER A 80 -13.36 -6.97 -1.87
C SER A 80 -13.00 -5.60 -1.29
N ILE A 81 -13.16 -4.57 -2.12
CA ILE A 81 -12.85 -3.18 -1.76
C ILE A 81 -14.13 -2.40 -1.47
N GLY A 82 -14.16 -1.74 -0.32
CA GLY A 82 -15.19 -0.80 0.08
C GLY A 82 -14.72 0.65 -0.02
N ALA A 83 -15.62 1.58 0.30
CA ALA A 83 -15.28 2.98 0.52
C ALA A 83 -14.72 3.16 1.94
N GLN A 84 -13.85 4.16 2.14
CA GLN A 84 -13.36 4.52 3.47
C GLN A 84 -14.51 4.89 4.41
N SER A 85 -14.40 4.49 5.69
CA SER A 85 -15.38 4.88 6.72
C SER A 85 -15.49 6.41 6.86
N PRO A 86 -16.71 6.99 6.89
CA PRO A 86 -16.91 8.41 7.15
C PRO A 86 -16.32 8.89 8.48
N ASP A 87 -16.28 8.03 9.50
CA ASP A 87 -15.72 8.36 10.82
C ASP A 87 -14.20 8.58 10.74
N ILE A 88 -13.51 7.78 9.91
CA ILE A 88 -12.08 7.93 9.64
C ILE A 88 -11.85 9.19 8.79
N ALA A 89 -12.69 9.39 7.75
CA ALA A 89 -12.58 10.54 6.87
C ALA A 89 -12.70 11.87 7.66
N GLN A 90 -13.64 11.97 8.59
CA GLN A 90 -13.80 13.16 9.44
C GLN A 90 -12.57 13.45 10.31
N GLY A 91 -11.91 12.40 10.82
CA GLY A 91 -10.70 12.52 11.62
C GLY A 91 -9.51 13.08 10.83
N VAL A 92 -9.38 12.67 9.57
CA VAL A 92 -8.28 13.04 8.68
C VAL A 92 -8.54 14.38 7.96
N ASP A 93 -9.75 14.59 7.45
CA ASP A 93 -10.15 15.75 6.64
C ASP A 93 -10.10 17.07 7.41
N THR A 94 -10.31 17.00 8.73
CA THR A 94 -10.25 18.16 9.60
C THR A 94 -9.64 17.71 10.92
N ALA A 95 -8.39 18.05 11.15
CA ALA A 95 -7.67 17.68 12.37
C ALA A 95 -8.38 18.18 13.65
N TYR A 96 -7.99 17.63 14.79
CA TYR A 96 -8.59 18.01 16.07
C TYR A 96 -8.31 19.47 16.42
N GLU A 97 -7.08 19.90 16.17
CA GLU A 97 -6.54 21.25 16.34
C GLU A 97 -7.41 22.26 15.56
N ALA A 98 -7.67 21.97 14.28
CA ALA A 98 -8.52 22.80 13.43
C ALA A 98 -9.99 22.87 13.87
N ARG A 99 -10.48 21.90 14.64
CA ARG A 99 -11.87 21.88 15.16
C ARG A 99 -12.03 22.64 16.48
N VAL A 100 -10.96 22.73 17.28
CA VAL A 100 -11.02 23.23 18.66
C VAL A 100 -10.37 24.60 18.79
N GLU A 101 -9.37 24.91 17.96
CA GLU A 101 -8.60 26.15 18.04
C GLU A 101 -9.00 27.16 16.96
N ALA A 102 -9.00 28.45 17.30
CA ALA A 102 -9.27 29.53 16.35
C ALA A 102 -7.97 29.97 15.66
N GLY A 103 -7.89 29.81 14.33
CA GLY A 103 -6.76 30.26 13.51
C GLY A 103 -5.71 29.20 13.20
N ALA A 104 -6.14 27.96 12.94
CA ALA A 104 -5.25 26.85 12.60
C ALA A 104 -4.34 27.15 11.40
N ASP A 105 -3.08 26.74 11.50
CA ASP A 105 -2.13 26.76 10.39
C ASP A 105 -2.64 25.85 9.27
N PRO A 106 -2.49 26.22 7.98
CA PRO A 106 -2.75 25.31 6.86
C PRO A 106 -2.11 23.92 7.00
N LEU A 107 -0.98 23.80 7.68
CA LEU A 107 -0.30 22.51 7.94
C LEU A 107 -0.98 21.67 9.04
N ASP A 108 -1.75 22.29 9.93
CA ASP A 108 -2.47 21.61 11.02
C ASP A 108 -3.85 21.11 10.57
N LEU A 109 -4.22 21.29 9.31
CA LEU A 109 -5.56 20.92 8.83
C LEU A 109 -5.76 19.41 8.72
N GLN A 110 -4.69 18.64 8.51
CA GLN A 110 -4.76 17.20 8.32
C GLN A 110 -4.38 16.44 9.60
N GLY A 111 -5.33 15.67 10.11
CA GLY A 111 -5.11 14.81 11.27
C GLY A 111 -4.43 13.49 10.92
N ALA A 112 -3.86 12.81 11.92
CA ALA A 112 -3.46 11.42 11.78
C ALA A 112 -4.67 10.52 11.49
N GLY A 113 -4.52 9.54 10.61
CA GLY A 113 -5.59 8.59 10.28
C GLY A 113 -5.84 7.50 11.32
N ASP A 114 -4.85 7.25 12.18
CA ASP A 114 -4.95 6.37 13.34
C ASP A 114 -3.91 6.79 14.39
N GLN A 115 -4.04 6.25 15.60
CA GLN A 115 -3.00 6.32 16.62
C GLN A 115 -1.74 5.56 16.17
N GLY A 116 -0.56 6.08 16.51
CA GLY A 116 0.68 5.42 16.09
C GLY A 116 1.92 5.85 16.88
N LEU A 117 2.96 5.05 16.73
CA LEU A 117 4.29 5.30 17.27
C LEU A 117 5.31 5.01 16.17
N MET A 118 6.22 5.95 15.91
CA MET A 118 7.18 5.86 14.82
C MET A 118 8.61 5.96 15.36
N PHE A 119 9.51 5.14 14.82
CA PHE A 119 10.93 5.18 15.10
C PHE A 119 11.71 5.40 13.81
N GLY A 120 12.64 6.35 13.83
CA GLY A 120 13.64 6.53 12.78
C GLY A 120 15.02 6.08 13.28
N TYR A 121 15.81 5.47 12.40
CA TYR A 121 17.16 5.04 12.72
C TYR A 121 18.13 5.37 11.58
N ALA A 122 19.33 5.81 11.94
CA ALA A 122 20.45 6.00 11.03
C ALA A 122 21.76 5.77 11.80
N ASN A 123 22.75 5.18 11.14
CA ASN A 123 24.13 5.07 11.65
C ASN A 123 25.14 5.19 10.51
N ASP A 124 26.42 5.37 10.80
CA ASP A 124 27.47 5.58 9.80
C ASP A 124 28.20 4.28 9.38
N ASP A 125 27.63 3.11 9.71
CA ASP A 125 28.20 1.81 9.34
C ASP A 125 28.29 1.63 7.80
N THR A 126 27.43 2.31 7.05
CA THR A 126 27.34 2.24 5.57
C THR A 126 27.10 3.62 4.94
N PRO A 127 27.44 3.83 3.65
CA PRO A 127 27.21 5.12 2.97
C PRO A 127 25.73 5.55 2.91
N GLU A 128 24.81 4.60 2.91
CA GLU A 128 23.36 4.80 2.90
C GLU A 128 22.77 5.02 4.30
N LEU A 129 23.63 5.15 5.30
CA LEU A 129 23.29 5.40 6.70
C LEU A 129 22.42 4.31 7.35
N LEU A 130 22.58 3.06 6.90
CA LEU A 130 21.86 1.88 7.41
C LEU A 130 22.80 0.96 8.20
N PRO A 131 22.27 0.20 9.18
CA PRO A 131 23.02 -0.87 9.83
C PRO A 131 23.57 -1.86 8.80
N LEU A 132 24.86 -2.16 8.89
CA LEU A 132 25.53 -3.08 7.96
C LEU A 132 24.81 -4.44 7.78
N PRO A 133 24.21 -5.08 8.83
CA PRO A 133 23.55 -6.38 8.66
C PRO A 133 22.37 -6.35 7.66
N ILE A 134 21.45 -5.40 7.81
CA ILE A 134 20.27 -5.30 6.92
C ILE A 134 20.67 -4.77 5.54
N TRP A 135 21.67 -3.88 5.49
CA TRP A 135 22.23 -3.36 4.25
C TRP A 135 22.79 -4.46 3.34
N LEU A 136 23.49 -5.44 3.91
CA LEU A 136 24.00 -6.61 3.19
C LEU A 136 22.87 -7.57 2.79
N ALA A 137 21.95 -7.86 3.71
CA ALA A 137 20.84 -8.78 3.45
C ALA A 137 19.98 -8.32 2.27
N HIS A 138 19.63 -7.04 2.18
CA HIS A 138 18.87 -6.48 1.05
C HIS A 138 19.61 -6.57 -0.29
N ARG A 139 20.95 -6.49 -0.30
CA ARG A 139 21.74 -6.54 -1.55
C ARG A 139 21.96 -7.96 -2.09
N LEU A 140 21.80 -8.96 -1.23
CA LEU A 140 21.92 -10.37 -1.61
C LEU A 140 20.62 -10.94 -2.17
N ALA A 141 19.48 -10.36 -1.79
CA ALA A 141 18.14 -10.84 -2.11
C ALA A 141 17.71 -10.52 -3.55
#